data_AF-A9FIG1-F1
#
_entry.id   AF-A9FIG1-F1
#
_cell.length_a   1.000
_cell.length_b   1.000
_cell.length_c   1.000
_cell.angle_alpha   90.00
_cell.angle_beta   90.00
_cell.angle_gamma   90.00
#
_symmetry.space_group_name_H-M   'P 1'
#
loop_
_entity.id
_entity.type
_entity.pdbx_description
1 polymer ?
#
loop_
_entity_poly.entity_id
_entity_poly.type
_entity_poly.pdbx_seq_one_letter_code
_entity_poly.pdbx_strand_id
1 'polypeptide(L)'
;MPAPARRLLPAQVHLPSGGVARLSDAAARARASSVFGAPAGRGGERASLGRCALDVQVLAGPSVLADARGAPLDPLGLPLTDAHVLRALLASAGVVPEEPGAYTCENCSAPFEVAPSGLLEIGPFTDGELDDPELDRPFDFGVSHPIPALRVGRSVCRAVRLVERTVEEAMPLLRLPDDGVLRVTPSLVVAMGIAALGRERRAPVIADALASAPDEAWAAIVDLYHEARYPARLLAVYRCQGCGARNDLDVPLDRELARAPLRAAGVDGADTNELGEPRPTRPGARARASASSAFPDLDGFEARVRAAAGRIYEARGVRNIDLFIDAGVPACDDGGEPLLGCYTPGTPADALGIAHPPEIRIFYRTFRSEAREDPGFDIDAEIEETIDHEVTHHLHHLAGSDPLDDEEHEQITREELRRVGHAEAVRRARRGALSDVAGFVRATWPAWLIAAVGTALAWCAGGR
;
A
#
# COMPACT_ATOMS: atom_id res chain seq x y z
N MET A 1 23.74 9.64 -11.54
CA MET A 1 23.42 9.68 -10.10
C MET A 1 24.29 8.66 -9.39
N PRO A 2 24.84 8.94 -8.20
CA PRO A 2 25.55 7.92 -7.42
C PRO A 2 24.62 6.73 -7.17
N ALA A 3 25.15 5.51 -7.23
CA ALA A 3 24.38 4.33 -6.85
C ALA A 3 23.92 4.51 -5.39
N PRO A 4 22.63 4.23 -5.08
CA PRO A 4 22.15 4.32 -3.71
C PRO A 4 23.04 3.45 -2.80
N ALA A 5 23.31 3.95 -1.59
CA ALA A 5 24.07 3.19 -0.61
C ALA A 5 23.39 1.82 -0.41
N ARG A 6 24.17 0.74 -0.53
CA ARG A 6 23.64 -0.62 -0.39
C ARG A 6 23.10 -0.81 1.02
N ARG A 7 21.81 -1.10 1.14
CA ARG A 7 21.15 -1.48 2.40
C ARG A 7 21.66 -2.86 2.82
N LEU A 8 22.05 -3.00 4.09
CA LEU A 8 22.47 -4.29 4.66
C LEU A 8 21.24 -5.08 5.09
N LEU A 9 21.31 -6.42 5.01
CA LEU A 9 20.33 -7.27 5.67
C LEU A 9 20.38 -7.08 7.19
N PRO A 10 19.21 -7.02 7.87
CA PRO A 10 19.17 -7.04 9.32
C PRO A 10 19.73 -8.37 9.85
N ALA A 11 20.59 -8.33 10.87
CA ALA A 11 21.25 -9.53 11.40
C ALA A 11 20.28 -10.48 12.13
N GLN A 12 19.14 -9.95 12.59
CA GLN A 12 18.08 -10.67 13.29
C GLN A 12 16.74 -10.06 12.91
N VAL A 13 15.73 -10.91 12.72
CA VAL A 13 14.35 -10.52 12.43
C VAL A 13 13.37 -11.42 13.15
N HIS A 14 12.25 -10.83 13.53
CA HIS A 14 11.06 -11.50 14.07
C HIS A 14 10.14 -11.86 12.91
N LEU A 15 9.59 -13.07 12.95
CA LEU A 15 8.75 -13.63 11.91
C LEU A 15 7.27 -13.65 12.36
N PRO A 16 6.30 -13.58 11.43
CA PRO A 16 4.87 -13.65 11.73
C PRO A 16 4.47 -14.88 12.56
N SER A 17 5.15 -16.01 12.41
CA SER A 17 4.92 -17.21 13.24
C SER A 17 5.34 -17.08 14.72
N GLY A 18 5.93 -15.95 15.12
CA GLY A 18 6.57 -15.76 16.43
C GLY A 18 8.01 -16.28 16.49
N GLY A 19 8.52 -16.85 15.40
CA GLY A 19 9.91 -17.25 15.27
C GLY A 19 10.88 -16.07 15.20
N VAL A 20 12.15 -16.33 15.50
CA VAL A 20 13.24 -15.37 15.28
C VAL A 20 14.28 -16.00 14.37
N ALA A 21 14.58 -15.33 13.26
CA ALA A 21 15.59 -15.73 12.30
C ALA A 21 16.79 -14.79 12.37
N ARG A 22 17.98 -15.36 12.21
CA ARG A 22 19.24 -14.64 12.05
C ARG A 22 19.69 -14.76 10.60
N LEU A 23 20.08 -13.63 10.02
CA LEU A 23 20.49 -13.52 8.62
C LEU A 23 21.95 -13.07 8.52
N SER A 24 22.70 -13.67 7.60
CA SER A 24 24.05 -13.24 7.26
C SER A 24 24.09 -12.55 5.90
N ASP A 25 24.25 -11.21 5.89
CA ASP A 25 24.34 -10.42 4.65
C ASP A 25 25.43 -10.94 3.70
N ALA A 26 26.62 -11.20 4.24
CA ALA A 26 27.76 -11.69 3.45
C ALA A 26 27.49 -13.08 2.83
N ALA A 27 26.93 -14.01 3.62
CA ALA A 27 26.59 -15.34 3.11
C ALA A 27 25.48 -15.28 2.06
N ALA A 28 24.45 -14.47 2.30
CA ALA A 28 23.32 -14.29 1.40
C ALA A 28 23.77 -13.72 0.05
N ARG A 29 24.63 -12.69 0.04
CA ARG A 29 25.17 -12.12 -1.20
C ARG A 29 26.11 -13.07 -1.94
N ALA A 30 26.95 -13.81 -1.22
CA ALA A 30 27.80 -14.83 -1.83
C ALA A 30 26.94 -15.92 -2.50
N ARG A 31 25.86 -16.35 -1.83
CA ARG A 31 24.92 -17.32 -2.37
C ARG A 31 24.14 -16.75 -3.56
N ALA A 32 23.61 -15.54 -3.47
CA ALA A 32 22.91 -14.86 -4.57
C ALA A 32 23.82 -14.74 -5.81
N SER A 33 25.10 -14.39 -5.62
CA SER A 33 26.08 -14.37 -6.72
C SER A 33 26.22 -15.73 -7.41
N SER A 34 26.13 -16.84 -6.68
CA SER A 34 26.17 -18.19 -7.25
C SER A 34 24.86 -18.63 -7.93
N VAL A 35 23.71 -18.12 -7.44
CA VAL A 35 22.37 -18.43 -7.95
C VAL A 35 22.11 -17.64 -9.24
N PHE A 36 22.36 -16.33 -9.22
CA PHE A 36 22.05 -15.40 -10.32
C PHE A 36 23.24 -15.07 -11.24
N GLY A 37 24.48 -15.18 -10.75
CA GLY A 37 25.67 -14.75 -11.51
C GLY A 37 26.26 -15.80 -12.46
N ALA A 38 25.79 -17.05 -12.39
CA ALA A 38 26.24 -18.07 -13.32
C ALA A 38 25.55 -17.86 -14.68
N PRO A 39 26.30 -17.73 -15.79
CA PRO A 39 25.70 -17.56 -17.11
C PRO A 39 24.75 -18.71 -17.38
N ALA A 40 23.56 -18.41 -17.93
CA ALA A 40 22.60 -19.41 -18.36
C ALA A 40 23.29 -20.33 -19.38
N GLY A 41 23.79 -21.48 -18.91
CA GLY A 41 24.46 -22.45 -19.75
C GLY A 41 23.49 -22.86 -20.87
N ARG A 42 23.97 -22.86 -22.12
CA ARG A 42 23.19 -23.29 -23.30
C ARG A 42 22.69 -24.73 -23.05
N GLY A 43 21.46 -24.88 -22.58
CA GLY A 43 20.79 -26.18 -22.36
C GLY A 43 20.59 -26.64 -20.92
N GLY A 44 20.84 -25.81 -19.90
CA GLY A 44 20.70 -26.21 -18.49
C GLY A 44 19.34 -25.83 -17.86
N GLU A 45 18.75 -26.78 -17.15
CA GLU A 45 17.54 -26.78 -16.29
C GLU A 45 17.18 -25.46 -15.53
N ARG A 46 18.14 -24.55 -15.34
CA ARG A 46 17.95 -23.22 -14.73
C ARG A 46 16.96 -22.30 -15.45
N ALA A 47 16.75 -22.48 -16.76
CA ALA A 47 15.78 -21.68 -17.52
C ALA A 47 14.31 -21.95 -17.12
N SER A 48 14.04 -22.84 -16.16
CA SER A 48 12.68 -23.26 -15.79
C SER A 48 12.25 -22.93 -14.36
N LEU A 49 13.12 -22.34 -13.54
CA LEU A 49 12.78 -22.03 -12.15
C LEU A 49 12.27 -20.59 -12.04
N GLY A 50 11.04 -20.46 -11.55
CA GLY A 50 10.44 -19.18 -11.16
C GLY A 50 11.27 -18.37 -10.18
N ARG A 51 11.05 -17.06 -10.18
CA ARG A 51 11.76 -16.10 -9.33
C ARG A 51 11.72 -16.48 -7.85
N CYS A 52 10.53 -16.83 -7.37
CA CYS A 52 10.28 -17.16 -5.97
C CYS A 52 11.12 -18.35 -5.49
N ALA A 53 11.28 -19.38 -6.33
CA ALA A 53 12.13 -20.52 -6.03
C ALA A 53 13.63 -20.17 -6.01
N LEU A 54 14.08 -19.22 -6.82
CA LEU A 54 15.47 -18.75 -6.81
C LEU A 54 15.79 -18.00 -5.51
N ASP A 55 14.88 -17.17 -5.01
CA ASP A 55 15.06 -16.47 -3.73
C ASP A 55 15.17 -17.47 -2.57
N VAL A 56 14.33 -18.52 -2.57
CA VAL A 56 14.41 -19.62 -1.59
C VAL A 56 15.75 -20.35 -1.67
N GLN A 57 16.33 -20.52 -2.87
CA GLN A 57 17.68 -21.10 -3.00
C GLN A 57 18.79 -20.21 -2.43
N VAL A 58 18.56 -18.89 -2.37
CA VAL A 58 19.45 -17.97 -1.65
C VAL A 58 19.33 -18.19 -0.15
N LEU A 59 18.11 -18.26 0.39
CA LEU A 59 17.87 -18.56 1.80
C LEU A 59 18.44 -19.93 2.23
N ALA A 60 18.39 -20.92 1.34
CA ALA A 60 18.94 -22.26 1.58
C ALA A 60 20.48 -22.33 1.49
N GLY A 61 21.15 -21.19 1.28
CA GLY A 61 22.60 -21.11 1.27
C GLY A 61 23.21 -21.46 2.63
N PRO A 62 24.39 -22.10 2.67
CA PRO A 62 25.10 -22.35 3.92
C PRO A 62 25.31 -21.06 4.72
N SER A 63 24.95 -21.09 6.00
CA SER A 63 25.09 -19.97 6.95
C SER A 63 24.30 -18.71 6.59
N VAL A 64 23.35 -18.78 5.65
CA VAL A 64 22.48 -17.64 5.32
C VAL A 64 21.43 -17.44 6.40
N LEU A 65 20.79 -18.54 6.83
CA LEU A 65 19.68 -18.53 7.76
C LEU A 65 19.97 -19.41 8.98
N ALA A 66 19.74 -18.87 10.17
CA ALA A 66 19.83 -19.58 11.43
C ALA A 66 18.68 -19.17 12.37
N ASP A 67 18.38 -19.99 13.37
CA ASP A 67 17.45 -19.63 14.43
C ASP A 67 18.08 -18.62 15.43
N ALA A 68 17.33 -18.20 16.44
CA ALA A 68 17.81 -17.33 17.51
C ALA A 68 19.07 -17.85 18.23
N ARG A 69 19.26 -19.18 18.29
CA ARG A 69 20.40 -19.84 18.96
C ARG A 69 21.59 -20.02 18.01
N GLY A 70 21.45 -19.64 16.74
CA GLY A 70 22.47 -19.80 15.72
C GLY A 70 22.52 -21.19 15.08
N ALA A 71 21.54 -22.06 15.34
CA ALA A 71 21.44 -23.33 14.64
C ALA A 71 20.91 -23.09 13.21
N PRO A 72 21.39 -23.83 12.19
CA PRO A 72 20.89 -23.69 10.83
C PRO A 72 19.37 -23.90 10.77
N LEU A 73 18.67 -23.02 10.06
CA LEU A 73 17.23 -23.10 9.85
C LEU A 73 16.97 -23.52 8.40
N ASP A 74 16.18 -24.57 8.20
CA ASP A 74 15.83 -25.04 6.87
C ASP A 74 14.68 -24.19 6.30
N PRO A 75 14.92 -23.39 5.23
CA PRO A 75 13.86 -22.57 4.64
C PRO A 75 12.71 -23.40 4.05
N LEU A 76 12.93 -24.66 3.67
CA LEU A 76 11.87 -25.52 3.11
C LEU A 76 10.79 -25.87 4.14
N GLY A 77 11.18 -25.97 5.41
CA GLY A 77 10.27 -26.26 6.52
C GLY A 77 9.53 -25.04 7.08
N LEU A 78 9.83 -23.82 6.61
CA LEU A 78 9.20 -22.61 7.11
C LEU A 78 7.76 -22.47 6.60
N PRO A 79 6.84 -21.91 7.42
CA PRO A 79 5.57 -21.40 6.94
C PRO A 79 5.81 -20.41 5.79
N LEU A 80 4.94 -20.43 4.78
CA LEU A 80 5.06 -19.52 3.63
C LEU A 80 5.10 -18.04 4.06
N THR A 81 4.29 -17.65 5.04
CA THR A 81 4.25 -16.27 5.57
C THR A 81 5.63 -15.78 6.01
N ASP A 82 6.35 -16.61 6.76
CA ASP A 82 7.70 -16.31 7.22
C ASP A 82 8.69 -16.24 6.05
N ALA A 83 8.58 -17.19 5.12
CA ALA A 83 9.45 -17.23 3.96
C ALA A 83 9.26 -16.01 3.04
N HIS A 84 8.04 -15.51 2.86
CA HIS A 84 7.78 -14.29 2.08
C HIS A 84 8.35 -13.04 2.76
N VAL A 85 8.29 -12.94 4.09
CA VAL A 85 8.98 -11.86 4.83
C VAL A 85 10.49 -11.92 4.58
N LEU A 86 11.10 -13.11 4.69
CA LEU A 86 12.53 -13.27 4.42
C LEU A 86 12.90 -12.91 2.97
N ARG A 87 12.08 -13.29 1.99
CA ARG A 87 12.27 -12.91 0.58
C ARG A 87 12.18 -11.39 0.38
N ALA A 88 11.18 -10.74 0.96
CA ALA A 88 11.01 -9.29 0.94
C ALA A 88 12.26 -8.57 1.49
N LEU A 89 12.83 -9.06 2.58
CA LEU A 89 14.06 -8.52 3.16
C LEU A 89 15.28 -8.71 2.26
N LEU A 90 15.42 -9.88 1.59
CA LEU A 90 16.46 -10.09 0.59
C LEU A 90 16.37 -9.06 -0.55
N ALA A 91 15.16 -8.80 -1.06
CA ALA A 91 14.92 -7.83 -2.12
C ALA A 91 15.19 -6.40 -1.63
N SER A 92 14.71 -6.06 -0.42
CA SER A 92 14.92 -4.75 0.21
C SER A 92 16.39 -4.41 0.42
N ALA A 93 17.23 -5.40 0.75
CA ALA A 93 18.68 -5.26 0.88
C ALA A 93 19.45 -5.36 -0.46
N GLY A 94 18.75 -5.52 -1.58
CA GLY A 94 19.33 -5.74 -2.90
C GLY A 94 20.23 -6.98 -2.96
N VAL A 95 19.91 -8.01 -2.18
CA VAL A 95 20.60 -9.31 -2.21
C VAL A 95 20.09 -10.15 -3.37
N VAL A 96 18.76 -10.17 -3.54
CA VAL A 96 18.13 -10.65 -4.77
C VAL A 96 17.72 -9.43 -5.61
N PRO A 97 17.83 -9.49 -6.95
CA PRO A 97 17.30 -8.41 -7.78
C PRO A 97 15.79 -8.20 -7.57
N GLU A 98 15.32 -6.99 -7.78
CA GLU A 98 13.90 -6.68 -8.00
C GLU A 98 13.89 -5.59 -9.05
N GLU A 99 13.25 -5.85 -10.19
CA GLU A 99 13.15 -4.85 -11.24
C GLU A 99 12.12 -3.80 -10.84
N PRO A 100 12.33 -2.51 -11.16
CA PRO A 100 11.30 -1.50 -10.96
C PRO A 100 10.02 -1.86 -11.71
N GLY A 101 8.89 -1.86 -11.00
CA GLY A 101 7.58 -1.94 -11.62
C GLY A 101 7.14 -0.57 -12.14
N ALA A 102 6.35 -0.56 -13.21
CA ALA A 102 5.69 0.64 -13.72
C ALA A 102 4.27 0.74 -13.12
N TYR A 103 3.98 1.87 -12.49
CA TYR A 103 2.73 2.14 -11.78
C TYR A 103 2.15 3.49 -12.20
N THR A 104 0.92 3.73 -11.79
CA THR A 104 0.24 5.02 -11.91
C THR A 104 -0.32 5.41 -10.56
N CYS A 105 -0.20 6.68 -10.19
CA CYS A 105 -0.78 7.20 -8.97
C CYS A 105 -2.31 7.00 -8.98
N GLU A 106 -2.88 6.39 -7.94
CA GLU A 106 -4.32 6.13 -7.86
C GLU A 106 -5.15 7.42 -7.83
N ASN A 107 -4.58 8.50 -7.28
CA ASN A 107 -5.23 9.81 -7.22
C ASN A 107 -5.10 10.59 -8.55
N CYS A 108 -3.87 10.91 -8.98
CA CYS A 108 -3.63 11.82 -10.11
C CYS A 108 -3.26 11.13 -11.43
N SER A 109 -3.15 9.80 -11.44
CA SER A 109 -2.73 8.99 -12.60
C SER A 109 -1.32 9.28 -13.12
N ALA A 110 -0.50 10.08 -12.41
CA ALA A 110 0.88 10.31 -12.80
C ALA A 110 1.67 8.99 -12.79
N PRO A 111 2.40 8.66 -13.86
CA PRO A 111 3.19 7.44 -13.91
C PRO A 111 4.41 7.54 -13.00
N PHE A 112 4.81 6.42 -12.40
CA PHE A 112 6.06 6.29 -11.66
C PHE A 112 6.64 4.89 -11.78
N GLU A 113 7.96 4.78 -11.62
CA GLU A 113 8.67 3.51 -11.63
C GLU A 113 9.43 3.34 -10.31
N VAL A 114 9.26 2.20 -9.65
CA VAL A 114 9.93 1.92 -8.39
C VAL A 114 10.04 0.41 -8.12
N ALA A 115 11.10 -0.01 -7.44
CA ALA A 115 11.23 -1.34 -6.86
C ALA A 115 10.63 -1.33 -5.44
N PRO A 116 9.41 -1.88 -5.22
CA PRO A 116 8.68 -1.73 -3.96
C PRO A 116 9.46 -2.21 -2.74
N SER A 117 10.21 -3.30 -2.83
CA SER A 117 10.97 -3.83 -1.69
C SER A 117 12.01 -2.84 -1.17
N GLY A 118 12.54 -1.97 -2.03
CA GLY A 118 13.46 -0.91 -1.63
C GLY A 118 12.83 0.15 -0.69
N LEU A 119 11.51 0.30 -0.76
CA LEU A 119 10.71 1.19 0.08
C LEU A 119 10.11 0.49 1.31
N LEU A 120 10.29 -0.84 1.44
CA LEU A 120 9.73 -1.61 2.55
C LEU A 120 10.23 -1.07 3.89
N GLU A 121 9.27 -0.87 4.78
CA GLU A 121 9.51 -0.60 6.18
C GLU A 121 9.85 -1.89 6.91
N ILE A 122 11.07 -1.96 7.46
CA ILE A 122 11.57 -3.20 8.10
C ILE A 122 11.59 -3.10 9.62
N GLY A 123 11.39 -1.90 10.18
CA GLY A 123 11.39 -1.62 11.62
C GLY A 123 10.64 -2.69 12.43
N PRO A 124 9.35 -2.96 12.13
CA PRO A 124 8.54 -3.92 12.89
C PRO A 124 9.17 -5.32 12.96
N PHE A 125 9.70 -5.81 11.84
CA PHE A 125 10.38 -7.11 11.79
C PHE A 125 11.71 -7.10 12.54
N THR A 126 12.46 -6.00 12.53
CA THR A 126 13.76 -5.92 13.21
C THR A 126 13.65 -5.72 14.70
N ASP A 127 12.62 -5.00 15.16
CA ASP A 127 12.43 -4.64 16.56
C ASP A 127 11.46 -5.59 17.29
N GLY A 128 10.76 -6.47 16.56
CA GLY A 128 9.82 -7.44 17.13
C GLY A 128 8.46 -6.84 17.49
N GLU A 129 8.08 -5.75 16.83
CA GLU A 129 6.81 -5.04 17.02
C GLU A 129 5.76 -5.60 16.03
N LEU A 130 5.46 -6.90 16.20
CA LEU A 130 4.49 -7.66 15.39
C LEU A 130 3.25 -8.02 16.22
N ASP A 131 2.68 -7.02 16.88
CA ASP A 131 1.54 -7.14 17.80
C ASP A 131 0.35 -6.23 17.42
N ASP A 132 0.35 -5.65 16.22
CA ASP A 132 -0.77 -4.83 15.74
C ASP A 132 -1.99 -5.72 15.46
N PRO A 133 -3.18 -5.40 16.01
CA PRO A 133 -4.36 -6.24 15.92
C PRO A 133 -4.92 -6.39 14.50
N GLU A 134 -4.51 -5.54 13.57
CA GLU A 134 -4.94 -5.57 12.17
C GLU A 134 -3.79 -6.00 11.26
N LEU A 135 -2.64 -5.33 11.33
CA LEU A 135 -1.51 -5.56 10.43
C LEU A 135 -0.80 -6.91 10.67
N ASP A 136 -0.84 -7.39 11.92
CA ASP A 136 -0.26 -8.69 12.33
C ASP A 136 -1.32 -9.75 12.59
N ARG A 137 -2.58 -9.47 12.23
CA ARG A 137 -3.65 -10.45 12.42
C ARG A 137 -3.35 -11.71 11.61
N PRO A 138 -3.27 -12.89 12.25
CA PRO A 138 -3.08 -14.13 11.51
C PRO A 138 -4.31 -14.43 10.65
N PHE A 139 -4.08 -14.98 9.48
CA PHE A 139 -5.16 -15.43 8.61
C PHE A 139 -5.90 -16.63 9.22
N ASP A 140 -7.24 -16.61 9.15
CA ASP A 140 -8.10 -17.65 9.71
C ASP A 140 -8.12 -18.92 8.84
N PHE A 141 -7.06 -19.73 8.91
CA PHE A 141 -6.97 -21.01 8.22
C PHE A 141 -8.01 -22.02 8.70
N GLY A 142 -8.46 -22.89 7.80
CA GLY A 142 -9.47 -23.90 8.11
C GLY A 142 -10.92 -23.37 8.15
N VAL A 143 -11.12 -22.05 8.09
CA VAL A 143 -12.43 -21.41 7.95
C VAL A 143 -12.82 -21.28 6.46
N SER A 144 -14.13 -21.23 6.19
CA SER A 144 -14.65 -20.98 4.85
C SER A 144 -14.78 -19.48 4.60
N HIS A 145 -14.08 -19.01 3.59
CA HIS A 145 -14.03 -17.61 3.14
C HIS A 145 -14.92 -17.42 1.92
N PRO A 146 -15.73 -16.35 1.86
CA PRO A 146 -16.63 -16.09 0.74
C PRO A 146 -15.84 -15.81 -0.55
N ILE A 147 -16.37 -16.29 -1.67
CA ILE A 147 -15.86 -15.96 -3.02
C ILE A 147 -17.05 -15.81 -3.99
N PRO A 148 -16.88 -15.11 -5.12
CA PRO A 148 -17.85 -15.11 -6.20
C PRO A 148 -18.24 -16.52 -6.65
N ALA A 149 -19.42 -16.64 -7.23
CA ALA A 149 -19.99 -17.94 -7.57
C ALA A 149 -19.18 -18.62 -8.69
N LEU A 150 -18.68 -19.84 -8.44
CA LEU A 150 -17.98 -20.63 -9.46
C LEU A 150 -18.49 -22.07 -9.50
N ARG A 151 -18.43 -22.70 -10.67
CA ARG A 151 -18.91 -24.07 -10.86
C ARG A 151 -17.82 -25.08 -10.51
N VAL A 152 -18.09 -25.95 -9.54
CA VAL A 152 -17.21 -27.04 -9.13
C VAL A 152 -17.89 -28.37 -9.40
N GLY A 153 -17.46 -29.03 -10.48
CA GLY A 153 -18.13 -30.21 -11.01
C GLY A 153 -19.59 -29.94 -11.40
N ARG A 154 -20.53 -30.48 -10.60
CA ARG A 154 -21.98 -30.30 -10.82
C ARG A 154 -22.63 -29.27 -9.90
N SER A 155 -21.87 -28.66 -8.98
CA SER A 155 -22.41 -27.74 -7.98
C SER A 155 -21.87 -26.33 -8.18
N VAL A 156 -22.59 -25.33 -7.68
CA VAL A 156 -22.08 -23.96 -7.55
C VAL A 156 -21.51 -23.79 -6.15
N CYS A 157 -20.32 -23.21 -6.08
CA CYS A 157 -19.58 -22.90 -4.87
C CYS A 157 -19.51 -21.37 -4.70
N ARG A 158 -19.54 -20.90 -3.45
CA ARG A 158 -19.36 -19.49 -3.07
C ARG A 158 -18.41 -19.31 -1.88
N ALA A 159 -17.62 -20.36 -1.58
CA ALA A 159 -16.67 -20.30 -0.47
C ALA A 159 -15.45 -21.19 -0.72
N VAL A 160 -14.28 -20.72 -0.34
CA VAL A 160 -13.01 -21.47 -0.35
C VAL A 160 -12.54 -21.70 1.08
N ARG A 161 -11.84 -22.80 1.34
CA ARG A 161 -11.11 -23.00 2.59
C ARG A 161 -9.64 -23.24 2.29
N LEU A 162 -8.79 -22.43 2.91
CA LEU A 162 -7.34 -22.56 2.84
C LEU A 162 -6.78 -23.27 4.07
N VAL A 163 -5.61 -23.88 3.92
CA VAL A 163 -4.78 -24.42 5.01
C VAL A 163 -3.39 -23.84 4.92
N GLU A 164 -2.65 -23.81 6.03
CA GLU A 164 -1.25 -23.43 6.06
C GLU A 164 -0.40 -24.32 5.14
N ARG A 165 0.68 -23.74 4.63
CA ARG A 165 1.64 -24.40 3.76
C ARG A 165 3.05 -24.01 4.14
N THR A 166 3.95 -24.99 4.07
CA THR A 166 5.38 -24.73 4.11
C THR A 166 5.91 -24.41 2.72
N VAL A 167 7.13 -23.90 2.65
CA VAL A 167 7.84 -23.67 1.38
C VAL A 167 7.98 -24.95 0.56
N GLU A 168 8.25 -26.09 1.21
CA GLU A 168 8.34 -27.40 0.53
C GLU A 168 7.02 -27.78 -0.14
N GLU A 169 5.91 -27.67 0.57
CA GLU A 169 4.58 -28.00 0.06
C GLU A 169 4.14 -27.06 -1.06
N ALA A 170 4.59 -25.81 -1.02
CA ALA A 170 4.30 -24.77 -2.00
C ALA A 170 5.25 -24.76 -3.20
N MET A 171 6.28 -25.60 -3.22
CA MET A 171 7.31 -25.59 -4.26
C MET A 171 6.77 -25.68 -5.72
N PRO A 172 5.68 -26.44 -6.03
CA PRO A 172 5.10 -26.41 -7.37
C PRO A 172 4.66 -25.01 -7.83
N LEU A 173 4.22 -24.17 -6.90
CA LEU A 173 3.78 -22.80 -7.13
C LEU A 173 4.98 -21.85 -7.23
N LEU A 174 5.96 -21.97 -6.32
CA LEU A 174 7.17 -21.13 -6.31
C LEU A 174 8.06 -21.29 -7.56
N ARG A 175 7.94 -22.42 -8.27
CA ARG A 175 8.70 -22.72 -9.48
C ARG A 175 8.06 -22.22 -10.77
N LEU A 176 6.85 -21.67 -10.72
CA LEU A 176 6.18 -21.16 -11.91
C LEU A 176 7.05 -20.11 -12.62
N PRO A 177 7.25 -20.19 -13.94
CA PRO A 177 7.98 -19.18 -14.69
C PRO A 177 7.17 -17.88 -14.76
N ASP A 178 7.86 -16.75 -14.76
CA ASP A 178 7.25 -15.41 -14.70
C ASP A 178 6.48 -15.04 -15.99
N ASP A 179 6.79 -15.67 -17.13
CA ASP A 179 6.24 -15.38 -18.46
C ASP A 179 5.28 -16.47 -19.00
N GLY A 180 4.98 -17.49 -18.18
CA GLY A 180 4.22 -18.65 -18.60
C GLY A 180 2.70 -18.50 -18.45
N VAL A 181 1.94 -19.11 -19.37
CA VAL A 181 0.50 -19.34 -19.14
C VAL A 181 0.32 -20.23 -17.92
N LEU A 182 -0.32 -19.70 -16.88
CA LEU A 182 -0.60 -20.44 -15.66
C LEU A 182 -1.49 -21.65 -15.95
N ARG A 183 -0.93 -22.86 -15.82
CA ARG A 183 -1.71 -24.09 -15.90
C ARG A 183 -2.11 -24.54 -14.50
N VAL A 184 -3.38 -24.40 -14.15
CA VAL A 184 -3.90 -24.90 -12.88
C VAL A 184 -3.95 -26.42 -12.88
N THR A 185 -3.14 -27.03 -12.02
CA THR A 185 -3.01 -28.49 -11.87
C THR A 185 -3.40 -28.92 -10.45
N PRO A 186 -3.67 -30.22 -10.20
CA PRO A 186 -3.97 -30.68 -8.85
C PRO A 186 -2.84 -30.37 -7.84
N SER A 187 -1.58 -30.45 -8.27
CA SER A 187 -0.43 -30.10 -7.43
C SER A 187 -0.40 -28.60 -7.13
N LEU A 188 -0.78 -27.75 -8.08
CA LEU A 188 -0.85 -26.31 -7.85
C LEU A 188 -1.95 -25.95 -6.83
N VAL A 189 -3.12 -26.60 -6.93
CA VAL A 189 -4.21 -26.43 -5.95
C VAL A 189 -3.75 -26.79 -4.54
N VAL A 190 -3.01 -27.89 -4.40
CA VAL A 190 -2.43 -28.30 -3.11
C VAL A 190 -1.40 -27.27 -2.64
N ALA A 191 -0.50 -26.82 -3.51
CA ALA A 191 0.53 -25.82 -3.22
C ALA A 191 -0.03 -24.46 -2.81
N MET A 192 -1.14 -24.02 -3.41
CA MET A 192 -1.90 -22.82 -2.97
C MET A 192 -2.49 -22.98 -1.56
N GLY A 193 -2.63 -24.22 -1.08
CA GLY A 193 -3.27 -24.54 0.19
C GLY A 193 -4.80 -24.61 0.12
N ILE A 194 -5.39 -24.78 -1.07
CA ILE A 194 -6.84 -24.92 -1.20
C ILE A 194 -7.26 -26.31 -0.73
N ALA A 195 -7.85 -26.38 0.47
CA ALA A 195 -8.34 -27.62 1.06
C ALA A 195 -9.77 -27.97 0.64
N ALA A 196 -10.58 -26.98 0.28
CA ALA A 196 -11.92 -27.20 -0.28
C ALA A 196 -12.43 -26.00 -1.08
N LEU A 197 -13.26 -26.28 -2.10
CA LEU A 197 -14.18 -25.32 -2.71
C LEU A 197 -15.61 -25.76 -2.41
N GLY A 198 -16.26 -25.07 -1.48
CA GLY A 198 -17.54 -25.47 -0.91
C GLY A 198 -17.44 -26.85 -0.25
N ARG A 199 -18.09 -27.85 -0.86
CA ARG A 199 -18.06 -29.25 -0.38
C ARG A 199 -17.04 -30.13 -1.09
N GLU A 200 -16.48 -29.68 -2.22
CA GLU A 200 -15.50 -30.46 -2.97
C GLU A 200 -14.12 -30.38 -2.33
N ARG A 201 -13.44 -31.53 -2.25
CA ARG A 201 -12.10 -31.68 -1.62
C ARG A 201 -11.09 -32.35 -2.54
N ARG A 202 -11.51 -32.88 -3.68
CA ARG A 202 -10.63 -33.59 -4.62
C ARG A 202 -9.88 -32.57 -5.46
N ALA A 203 -8.56 -32.51 -5.30
CA ALA A 203 -7.70 -31.57 -6.01
C ALA A 203 -7.88 -31.58 -7.54
N PRO A 204 -8.09 -32.72 -8.24
CA PRO A 204 -8.37 -32.70 -9.68
C PRO A 204 -9.62 -31.94 -10.06
N VAL A 205 -10.71 -32.11 -9.31
CA VAL A 205 -11.99 -31.42 -9.60
C VAL A 205 -11.90 -29.94 -9.29
N ILE A 206 -11.14 -29.57 -8.25
CA ILE A 206 -10.87 -28.18 -7.91
C ILE A 206 -10.01 -27.52 -9.00
N ALA A 207 -8.96 -28.20 -9.48
CA ALA A 207 -8.10 -27.68 -10.54
C ALA A 207 -8.88 -27.40 -11.82
N ASP A 208 -9.74 -28.32 -12.26
CA ASP A 208 -10.61 -28.13 -13.44
C ASP A 208 -11.57 -26.94 -13.25
N ALA A 209 -12.11 -26.78 -12.04
CA ALA A 209 -13.01 -25.67 -11.71
C ALA A 209 -12.30 -24.32 -11.74
N LEU A 210 -11.07 -24.24 -11.23
CA LEU A 210 -10.26 -23.03 -11.25
C LEU A 210 -9.76 -22.68 -12.66
N ALA A 211 -9.38 -23.68 -13.45
CA ALA A 211 -8.98 -23.49 -14.85
C ALA A 211 -10.10 -22.93 -15.75
N SER A 212 -11.36 -23.04 -15.30
CA SER A 212 -12.55 -22.53 -15.98
C SER A 212 -13.32 -21.49 -15.14
N ALA A 213 -12.69 -20.96 -14.09
CA ALA A 213 -13.33 -19.99 -13.21
C ALA A 213 -13.58 -18.66 -13.96
N PRO A 214 -14.69 -17.97 -13.69
CA PRO A 214 -14.84 -16.57 -14.09
C PRO A 214 -13.70 -15.72 -13.52
N ASP A 215 -13.26 -14.70 -14.26
CA ASP A 215 -12.15 -13.82 -13.86
C ASP A 215 -12.33 -13.23 -12.46
N GLU A 216 -13.56 -12.84 -12.10
CA GLU A 216 -13.90 -12.32 -10.77
C GLU A 216 -13.68 -13.34 -9.64
N ALA A 217 -14.00 -14.61 -9.89
CA ALA A 217 -13.82 -15.69 -8.91
C ALA A 217 -12.35 -16.07 -8.80
N TRP A 218 -11.61 -16.09 -9.91
CA TRP A 218 -10.17 -16.31 -9.90
C TRP A 218 -9.44 -15.18 -9.15
N ALA A 219 -9.75 -13.92 -9.46
CA ALA A 219 -9.18 -12.75 -8.77
C ALA A 219 -9.39 -12.82 -7.26
N ALA A 220 -10.63 -13.06 -6.81
CA ALA A 220 -10.94 -13.19 -5.38
C ALA A 220 -10.17 -14.34 -4.69
N ILE A 221 -9.91 -15.44 -5.41
CA ILE A 221 -9.11 -16.56 -4.87
C ILE A 221 -7.62 -16.19 -4.77
N VAL A 222 -7.09 -15.45 -5.74
CA VAL A 222 -5.71 -14.92 -5.69
C VAL A 222 -5.58 -13.89 -4.57
N ASP A 223 -6.56 -13.02 -4.37
CA ASP A 223 -6.56 -12.04 -3.28
C ASP A 223 -6.57 -12.73 -1.91
N LEU A 224 -7.43 -13.74 -1.71
CA LEU A 224 -7.43 -14.56 -0.49
C LEU A 224 -6.12 -15.34 -0.31
N TYR A 225 -5.51 -15.82 -1.39
CA TYR A 225 -4.18 -16.43 -1.31
C TYR A 225 -3.14 -15.42 -0.85
N HIS A 226 -3.14 -14.19 -1.38
CA HIS A 226 -2.21 -13.15 -0.95
C HIS A 226 -2.42 -12.75 0.50
N GLU A 227 -3.65 -12.49 0.92
CA GLU A 227 -4.00 -12.22 2.32
C GLU A 227 -3.51 -13.33 3.26
N ALA A 228 -3.63 -14.59 2.83
CA ALA A 228 -3.20 -15.74 3.63
C ALA A 228 -1.68 -15.93 3.69
N ARG A 229 -0.91 -15.48 2.69
CA ARG A 229 0.54 -15.77 2.58
C ARG A 229 1.44 -14.56 2.76
N TYR A 230 0.93 -13.37 2.54
CA TYR A 230 1.68 -12.12 2.65
C TYR A 230 1.04 -11.32 3.78
N PRO A 231 1.70 -11.22 4.95
CA PRO A 231 1.24 -10.35 6.03
C PRO A 231 0.96 -8.94 5.51
N ALA A 232 -0.02 -8.24 6.07
CA ALA A 232 -0.38 -6.89 5.64
C ALA A 232 0.80 -5.89 5.74
N ARG A 233 1.79 -6.19 6.59
CA ARG A 233 3.07 -5.46 6.66
C ARG A 233 3.96 -5.56 5.42
N LEU A 234 3.73 -6.53 4.53
CA LEU A 234 4.48 -6.68 3.28
C LEU A 234 3.93 -5.75 2.18
N LEU A 235 3.87 -4.47 2.53
CA LEU A 235 3.50 -3.36 1.67
C LEU A 235 4.56 -2.27 1.78
N ALA A 236 4.80 -1.59 0.67
CA ALA A 236 5.62 -0.41 0.59
C ALA A 236 4.76 0.80 0.30
N VAL A 237 5.02 1.92 0.98
CA VAL A 237 4.32 3.18 0.75
C VAL A 237 5.12 4.04 -0.21
N TYR A 238 4.54 4.34 -1.39
CA TYR A 238 5.07 5.32 -2.32
C TYR A 238 4.26 6.62 -2.26
N ARG A 239 4.95 7.75 -2.02
CA ARG A 239 4.37 9.10 -2.06
C ARG A 239 4.48 9.67 -3.47
N CYS A 240 3.34 9.92 -4.11
CA CYS A 240 3.30 10.53 -5.44
C CYS A 240 3.94 11.93 -5.40
N GLN A 241 4.96 12.15 -6.23
CA GLN A 241 5.65 13.43 -6.31
C GLN A 241 4.79 14.56 -6.92
N GLY A 242 3.69 14.20 -7.60
CA GLY A 242 2.79 15.16 -8.24
C GLY A 242 1.68 15.69 -7.32
N CYS A 243 1.06 14.81 -6.51
CA CYS A 243 -0.10 15.17 -5.69
C CYS A 243 0.02 14.81 -4.20
N GLY A 244 1.12 14.20 -3.76
CA GLY A 244 1.31 13.76 -2.37
C GLY A 244 0.63 12.42 -2.01
N ALA A 245 -0.29 11.95 -2.86
CA ALA A 245 -1.06 10.74 -2.60
C ALA A 245 -0.18 9.52 -2.28
N ARG A 246 -0.61 8.76 -1.28
CA ARG A 246 -0.09 7.45 -0.92
C ARG A 246 -0.51 6.42 -1.96
N ASN A 247 0.43 5.54 -2.31
CA ASN A 247 0.19 4.37 -3.14
C ASN A 247 0.82 3.19 -2.42
N ASP A 248 0.01 2.19 -2.10
CA ASP A 248 0.48 0.97 -1.45
C ASP A 248 0.89 -0.05 -2.49
N LEU A 249 2.12 -0.51 -2.38
CA LEU A 249 2.73 -1.43 -3.34
C LEU A 249 3.00 -2.76 -2.67
N ASP A 250 2.59 -3.83 -3.33
CA ASP A 250 2.86 -5.20 -2.89
C ASP A 250 4.38 -5.46 -2.80
N VAL A 251 4.82 -6.03 -1.68
CA VAL A 251 6.22 -6.40 -1.44
C VAL A 251 6.35 -7.91 -1.17
N PRO A 252 7.34 -8.62 -1.74
CA PRO A 252 8.07 -8.23 -2.95
C PRO A 252 7.11 -8.06 -4.13
N LEU A 253 7.56 -7.35 -5.17
CA LEU A 253 6.80 -7.15 -6.40
C LEU A 253 6.45 -8.50 -7.06
N ASP A 254 7.46 -9.36 -7.20
CA ASP A 254 7.29 -10.67 -7.81
C ASP A 254 6.65 -11.66 -6.82
N ARG A 255 5.40 -12.01 -7.09
CA ARG A 255 4.61 -13.01 -6.36
C ARG A 255 4.32 -14.22 -7.22
N GLU A 256 3.94 -15.34 -6.59
CA GLU A 256 3.71 -16.57 -7.35
C GLU A 256 2.47 -16.49 -8.25
N LEU A 257 1.50 -15.66 -7.87
CA LEU A 257 0.28 -15.41 -8.62
C LEU A 257 0.15 -13.91 -8.82
N ALA A 258 0.03 -13.46 -10.07
CA ALA A 258 -0.28 -12.06 -10.32
C ALA A 258 -1.70 -11.77 -9.84
N ARG A 259 -1.89 -10.67 -9.08
CA ARG A 259 -3.23 -10.12 -8.91
C ARG A 259 -3.79 -9.78 -10.29
N ALA A 260 -5.09 -9.95 -10.47
CA ALA A 260 -5.73 -9.30 -11.60
C ALA A 260 -5.36 -7.81 -11.51
N PRO A 261 -4.95 -7.15 -12.61
CA PRO A 261 -4.81 -5.71 -12.57
C PRO A 261 -6.11 -5.16 -12.01
N LEU A 262 -6.04 -4.43 -10.89
CA LEU A 262 -7.16 -3.68 -10.37
C LEU A 262 -7.75 -2.99 -11.60
N ARG A 263 -8.98 -3.35 -11.99
CA ARG A 263 -9.55 -2.89 -13.26
C ARG A 263 -9.32 -1.40 -13.29
N ALA A 264 -8.44 -0.95 -14.21
CA ALA A 264 -8.00 0.43 -14.23
C ALA A 264 -9.25 1.30 -14.11
N ALA A 265 -9.25 2.17 -13.10
CA ALA A 265 -10.35 3.06 -12.79
C ALA A 265 -10.93 3.56 -14.10
N GLY A 266 -12.18 3.19 -14.38
CA GLY A 266 -12.82 3.32 -15.69
C GLY A 266 -12.23 4.44 -16.53
N VAL A 267 -11.43 4.07 -17.52
CA VAL A 267 -11.81 4.53 -18.84
C VAL A 267 -13.17 3.87 -19.00
N ASP A 268 -14.22 4.58 -18.58
CA ASP A 268 -15.57 4.28 -18.99
C ASP A 268 -15.50 4.35 -20.50
N GLY A 269 -15.17 3.20 -21.09
CA GLY A 269 -15.39 2.94 -22.47
C GLY A 269 -16.86 3.18 -22.65
N ALA A 270 -17.20 4.40 -23.10
CA ALA A 270 -17.88 4.47 -24.37
C ALA A 270 -17.31 3.32 -25.20
N ASP A 271 -18.10 2.26 -25.32
CA ASP A 271 -17.84 1.04 -26.06
C ASP A 271 -17.49 1.49 -27.48
N THR A 272 -16.24 1.87 -27.69
CA THR A 272 -15.78 2.46 -28.94
C THR A 272 -15.18 1.32 -29.72
N ASN A 273 -15.57 1.19 -30.97
CA ASN A 273 -14.92 0.25 -31.88
C ASN A 273 -13.43 0.62 -32.05
N GLU A 274 -12.66 -0.18 -32.79
CA GLU A 274 -11.26 0.13 -33.17
C GLU A 274 -11.10 1.49 -33.90
N LEU A 275 -12.20 2.19 -34.20
CA LEU A 275 -12.28 3.50 -34.87
C LEU A 275 -12.73 4.65 -33.95
N GLY A 276 -12.95 4.41 -32.64
CA GLY A 276 -13.34 5.48 -31.70
C GLY A 276 -14.83 5.87 -31.72
N GLU A 277 -15.72 5.08 -32.34
CA GLU A 277 -17.15 5.40 -32.44
C GLU A 277 -18.00 4.59 -31.45
N PRO A 278 -19.00 5.21 -30.76
CA PRO A 278 -19.83 4.54 -29.77
C PRO A 278 -20.70 3.45 -30.38
N ARG A 279 -20.62 2.23 -29.82
CA ARG A 279 -21.36 1.05 -30.26
C ARG A 279 -22.83 1.17 -29.84
N PRO A 280 -23.80 0.99 -30.76
CA PRO A 280 -25.22 1.04 -30.41
C PRO A 280 -25.57 -0.12 -29.46
N THR A 281 -26.03 0.22 -28.26
CA THR A 281 -26.42 -0.73 -27.22
C THR A 281 -27.64 -1.54 -27.68
N ARG A 282 -27.54 -2.87 -27.58
CA ARG A 282 -28.66 -3.78 -27.84
C ARG A 282 -29.70 -3.66 -26.73
N PRO A 283 -30.98 -3.38 -27.04
CA PRO A 283 -32.03 -3.36 -26.05
C PRO A 283 -32.48 -4.80 -25.74
N GLY A 284 -32.24 -5.27 -24.51
CA GLY A 284 -32.98 -6.42 -23.98
C GLY A 284 -32.15 -7.41 -23.17
N ALA A 285 -31.82 -7.06 -21.92
CA ALA A 285 -31.69 -7.98 -20.80
C ALA A 285 -31.40 -7.19 -19.51
N ARG A 286 -32.45 -6.70 -18.83
CA ARG A 286 -32.33 -6.20 -17.45
C ARG A 286 -33.13 -7.09 -16.52
N ALA A 287 -32.43 -7.99 -15.83
CA ALA A 287 -32.94 -8.69 -14.66
C ALA A 287 -32.67 -7.83 -13.42
N ARG A 288 -33.65 -7.83 -12.50
CA ARG A 288 -33.71 -7.07 -11.25
C ARG A 288 -32.47 -7.30 -10.37
N ALA A 289 -31.54 -6.35 -10.38
CA ALA A 289 -30.73 -6.00 -9.21
C ALA A 289 -31.39 -4.77 -8.55
N SER A 290 -31.30 -4.63 -7.23
CA SER A 290 -31.75 -3.41 -6.54
C SER A 290 -31.12 -2.21 -7.24
N ALA A 291 -31.90 -1.15 -7.45
CA ALA A 291 -31.40 0.08 -8.03
C ALA A 291 -30.40 0.72 -7.06
N SER A 292 -29.13 0.28 -7.08
CA SER A 292 -28.05 1.20 -6.78
C SER A 292 -28.18 2.29 -7.84
N SER A 293 -28.64 3.47 -7.43
CA SER A 293 -28.61 4.62 -8.31
C SER A 293 -27.17 4.79 -8.76
N ALA A 294 -26.94 4.83 -10.08
CA ALA A 294 -25.63 5.18 -10.59
C ALA A 294 -25.16 6.49 -9.92
N PHE A 295 -23.86 6.58 -9.62
CA PHE A 295 -23.26 7.78 -9.04
C PHE A 295 -23.67 9.00 -9.88
N PRO A 296 -24.12 10.11 -9.25
CA PRO A 296 -24.57 11.28 -9.99
C PRO A 296 -23.44 11.85 -10.85
N ASP A 297 -23.78 12.46 -11.99
CA ASP A 297 -22.80 13.26 -12.74
C ASP A 297 -22.39 14.52 -11.95
N LEU A 298 -21.42 15.27 -12.47
CA LEU A 298 -20.88 16.44 -11.77
C LEU A 298 -21.96 17.48 -11.44
N ASP A 299 -22.85 17.78 -12.37
CA ASP A 299 -23.94 18.75 -12.17
C ASP A 299 -24.94 18.25 -11.10
N GLY A 300 -25.30 16.96 -11.15
CA GLY A 300 -26.17 16.34 -10.16
C GLY A 300 -25.54 16.27 -8.77
N PHE A 301 -24.23 16.01 -8.68
CA PHE A 301 -23.47 16.03 -7.44
C PHE A 301 -23.38 17.45 -6.89
N GLU A 302 -23.04 18.44 -7.73
CA GLU A 302 -22.98 19.85 -7.33
C GLU A 302 -24.33 20.35 -6.79
N ALA A 303 -25.44 19.98 -7.43
CA ALA A 303 -26.78 20.32 -6.94
C ALA A 303 -27.05 19.75 -5.54
N ARG A 304 -26.62 18.50 -5.28
CA ARG A 304 -26.76 17.86 -3.95
C ARG A 304 -25.90 18.56 -2.90
N VAL A 305 -24.62 18.81 -3.21
CA VAL A 305 -23.67 19.52 -2.34
C VAL A 305 -24.18 20.91 -1.98
N ARG A 306 -24.63 21.70 -2.97
CA ARG A 306 -25.19 23.04 -2.72
C ARG A 306 -26.47 23.00 -1.87
N ALA A 307 -27.33 22.01 -2.09
CA ALA A 307 -28.54 21.84 -1.30
C ALA A 307 -28.23 21.47 0.16
N ALA A 308 -27.28 20.57 0.39
CA ALA A 308 -26.80 20.19 1.73
C ALA A 308 -26.14 21.38 2.44
N ALA A 309 -25.22 22.07 1.78
CA ALA A 309 -24.55 23.26 2.32
C ALA A 309 -25.54 24.34 2.73
N GLY A 310 -26.58 24.60 1.93
CA GLY A 310 -27.62 25.57 2.27
C GLY A 310 -28.31 25.25 3.61
N ARG A 311 -28.65 23.97 3.84
CA ARG A 311 -29.25 23.52 5.11
C ARG A 311 -28.28 23.63 6.28
N ILE A 312 -27.04 23.18 6.09
CA ILE A 312 -26.01 23.15 7.15
C ILE A 312 -25.60 24.57 7.54
N TYR A 313 -25.35 25.45 6.57
CA TYR A 313 -24.97 26.85 6.85
C TYR A 313 -26.08 27.59 7.59
N GLU A 314 -27.35 27.37 7.22
CA GLU A 314 -28.50 27.92 7.95
C GLU A 314 -28.55 27.38 9.39
N ALA A 315 -28.43 26.06 9.57
CA ALA A 315 -28.49 25.41 10.88
C ALA A 315 -27.33 25.80 11.81
N ARG A 316 -26.12 25.93 11.27
CA ARG A 316 -24.90 26.33 11.99
C ARG A 316 -24.76 27.85 12.16
N GLY A 317 -25.60 28.64 11.49
CA GLY A 317 -25.54 30.11 11.54
C GLY A 317 -24.33 30.70 10.84
N VAL A 318 -23.75 29.97 9.88
CA VAL A 318 -22.51 30.32 9.20
C VAL A 318 -22.79 31.10 7.91
N ARG A 319 -21.96 32.12 7.65
CA ARG A 319 -22.03 32.98 6.47
C ARG A 319 -20.61 33.34 6.04
N ASN A 320 -20.46 33.76 4.78
CA ASN A 320 -19.19 34.24 4.21
C ASN A 320 -18.10 33.16 4.07
N ILE A 321 -18.50 31.92 3.80
CA ILE A 321 -17.58 30.87 3.34
C ILE A 321 -17.96 30.55 1.90
N ASP A 322 -16.98 30.58 1.01
CA ASP A 322 -17.17 30.15 -0.38
C ASP A 322 -17.19 28.63 -0.47
N LEU A 323 -18.02 28.08 -1.37
CA LEU A 323 -18.15 26.64 -1.57
C LEU A 323 -17.78 26.30 -3.02
N PHE A 324 -16.77 25.43 -3.16
CA PHE A 324 -16.28 24.95 -4.45
C PHE A 324 -16.47 23.44 -4.58
N ILE A 325 -16.91 23.01 -5.75
CA ILE A 325 -16.95 21.60 -6.13
C ILE A 325 -15.84 21.39 -7.14
N ASP A 326 -14.84 20.60 -6.79
CA ASP A 326 -13.65 20.37 -7.60
C ASP A 326 -13.70 18.98 -8.24
N ALA A 327 -13.66 18.94 -9.57
CA ALA A 327 -13.62 17.71 -10.36
C ALA A 327 -12.18 17.30 -10.75
N GLY A 328 -11.19 18.10 -10.35
CA GLY A 328 -9.77 17.88 -10.55
C GLY A 328 -9.19 16.81 -9.65
N VAL A 329 -7.87 16.84 -9.48
CA VAL A 329 -7.14 15.94 -8.59
C VAL A 329 -7.37 16.40 -7.15
N PRO A 330 -7.99 15.59 -6.27
CA PRO A 330 -8.18 15.96 -4.88
C PRO A 330 -6.86 16.22 -4.17
N ALA A 331 -6.90 17.19 -3.25
CA ALA A 331 -5.84 17.35 -2.27
C ALA A 331 -5.74 16.08 -1.40
N CYS A 332 -4.57 15.86 -0.81
CA CYS A 332 -4.36 14.77 0.13
C CYS A 332 -3.97 15.36 1.49
N ASP A 333 -4.29 14.64 2.57
CA ASP A 333 -3.78 14.95 3.90
C ASP A 333 -2.26 14.66 4.00
N ASP A 334 -1.69 14.87 5.19
CA ASP A 334 -0.29 14.52 5.49
C ASP A 334 -0.04 12.99 5.44
N GLY A 335 -1.11 12.21 5.67
CA GLY A 335 -1.20 10.78 5.45
C GLY A 335 -1.23 10.38 3.96
N GLY A 336 -1.32 11.35 3.04
CA GLY A 336 -1.55 11.28 1.60
C GLY A 336 -2.78 10.49 1.18
N GLU A 337 -3.79 10.45 2.03
CA GLU A 337 -5.12 9.98 1.71
C GLU A 337 -5.87 11.11 0.99
N PRO A 338 -6.49 10.85 -0.19
CA PRO A 338 -7.27 11.85 -0.90
C PRO A 338 -8.45 12.35 -0.07
N LEU A 339 -8.60 13.66 0.04
CA LEU A 339 -9.64 14.28 0.85
C LEU A 339 -11.01 14.23 0.15
N LEU A 340 -12.08 14.04 0.93
CA LEU A 340 -13.48 14.22 0.47
C LEU A 340 -13.85 15.71 0.41
N GLY A 341 -13.45 16.46 1.43
CA GLY A 341 -13.55 17.90 1.51
C GLY A 341 -12.34 18.52 2.20
N CYS A 342 -12.19 19.83 2.09
CA CYS A 342 -11.25 20.57 2.92
C CYS A 342 -11.69 22.01 3.12
N TYR A 343 -11.45 22.52 4.31
CA TYR A 343 -11.56 23.91 4.67
C TYR A 343 -10.20 24.62 4.51
N THR A 344 -10.20 25.76 3.83
CA THR A 344 -9.04 26.65 3.76
C THR A 344 -9.38 27.99 4.43
N PRO A 345 -8.65 28.38 5.48
CA PRO A 345 -8.82 29.68 6.11
C PRO A 345 -8.62 30.84 5.13
N GLY A 346 -9.45 31.87 5.25
CA GLY A 346 -9.26 33.10 4.48
C GLY A 346 -7.97 33.79 4.87
N THR A 347 -7.25 34.35 3.89
CA THR A 347 -6.04 35.13 4.15
C THR A 347 -6.35 36.62 4.17
N PRO A 348 -5.79 37.39 5.13
CA PRO A 348 -5.88 38.83 5.07
C PRO A 348 -5.26 39.33 3.77
N ALA A 349 -5.73 40.50 3.32
CA ALA A 349 -5.26 41.12 2.09
C ALA A 349 -3.73 41.15 2.05
N ASP A 350 -3.17 40.54 1.01
CA ASP A 350 -1.74 40.47 0.79
C ASP A 350 -1.15 41.85 0.40
N ALA A 351 0.12 41.90 -0.01
CA ALA A 351 0.74 43.15 -0.47
C ALA A 351 0.04 43.78 -1.70
N LEU A 352 -0.76 43.00 -2.44
CA LEU A 352 -1.58 43.45 -3.56
C LEU A 352 -2.98 43.88 -3.13
N GLY A 353 -3.32 43.75 -1.85
CA GLY A 353 -4.59 44.18 -1.27
C GLY A 353 -5.75 43.22 -1.55
N ILE A 354 -5.49 42.00 -2.02
CA ILE A 354 -6.53 41.04 -2.38
C ILE A 354 -6.71 40.10 -1.19
N ALA A 355 -7.83 40.21 -0.49
CA ALA A 355 -8.22 39.25 0.53
C ALA A 355 -8.84 38.02 -0.13
N HIS A 356 -8.49 36.84 0.39
CA HIS A 356 -9.15 35.59 0.00
C HIS A 356 -10.16 35.23 1.08
N PRO A 357 -11.45 35.09 0.75
CA PRO A 357 -12.44 34.60 1.71
C PRO A 357 -12.11 33.16 2.12
N PRO A 358 -12.55 32.73 3.32
CA PRO A 358 -12.47 31.33 3.68
C PRO A 358 -13.28 30.48 2.69
N GLU A 359 -12.78 29.30 2.36
CA GLU A 359 -13.42 28.40 1.41
C GLU A 359 -13.54 26.97 1.94
N ILE A 360 -14.62 26.30 1.53
CA ILE A 360 -14.79 24.85 1.64
C ILE A 360 -14.76 24.30 0.21
N ARG A 361 -13.96 23.27 0.00
CA ARG A 361 -13.88 22.55 -1.27
C ARG A 361 -14.33 21.12 -1.08
N ILE A 362 -15.16 20.61 -2.00
CA ILE A 362 -15.64 19.23 -2.02
C ILE A 362 -15.14 18.56 -3.31
N PHE A 363 -14.53 17.38 -3.18
CA PHE A 363 -13.84 16.71 -4.28
C PHE A 363 -14.69 15.60 -4.90
N TYR A 364 -15.28 15.87 -6.07
CA TYR A 364 -16.16 14.94 -6.78
C TYR A 364 -15.49 13.59 -7.07
N ARG A 365 -14.19 13.60 -7.39
CA ARG A 365 -13.45 12.36 -7.73
C ARG A 365 -13.32 11.42 -6.55
N THR A 366 -13.07 11.94 -5.34
CA THR A 366 -12.92 11.13 -4.12
C THR A 366 -14.23 10.43 -3.80
N PHE A 367 -15.34 11.18 -3.73
CA PHE A 367 -16.68 10.61 -3.53
C PHE A 367 -17.03 9.51 -4.54
N ARG A 368 -16.66 9.70 -5.82
CA ARG A 368 -16.89 8.70 -6.86
C ARG A 368 -16.03 7.44 -6.67
N SER A 369 -14.80 7.58 -6.16
CA SER A 369 -13.94 6.45 -5.86
C SER A 369 -14.51 5.64 -4.70
N GLU A 370 -14.84 6.31 -3.60
CA GLU A 370 -15.43 5.69 -2.40
C GLU A 370 -16.74 4.96 -2.73
N ALA A 371 -17.67 5.61 -3.45
CA ALA A 371 -18.93 4.99 -3.85
C ALA A 371 -18.80 3.76 -4.76
N ARG A 372 -17.64 3.62 -5.43
CA ARG A 372 -17.34 2.44 -6.26
C ARG A 372 -16.73 1.32 -5.41
N GLU A 373 -15.93 1.67 -4.41
CA GLU A 373 -15.21 0.74 -3.55
C GLU A 373 -16.11 0.18 -2.45
N ASP A 374 -17.02 1.00 -1.92
CA ASP A 374 -18.05 0.58 -0.97
C ASP A 374 -19.46 0.67 -1.59
N PRO A 375 -20.11 -0.47 -1.91
CA PRO A 375 -21.51 -0.51 -2.35
C PRO A 375 -22.52 0.05 -1.33
N GLY A 376 -22.13 0.19 -0.07
CA GLY A 376 -22.92 0.76 1.02
C GLY A 376 -22.79 2.28 1.17
N PHE A 377 -21.90 2.92 0.42
CA PHE A 377 -21.61 4.35 0.53
C PHE A 377 -22.83 5.23 0.21
N ASP A 378 -23.38 5.90 1.22
CA ASP A 378 -24.52 6.80 1.08
C ASP A 378 -24.03 8.21 0.74
N ILE A 379 -23.94 8.48 -0.57
CA ILE A 379 -23.42 9.74 -1.11
C ILE A 379 -24.07 10.98 -0.47
N ASP A 380 -25.38 10.95 -0.21
CA ASP A 380 -26.07 12.13 0.33
C ASP A 380 -25.72 12.35 1.81
N ALA A 381 -25.61 11.26 2.59
CA ALA A 381 -25.17 11.33 3.98
C ALA A 381 -23.71 11.79 4.08
N GLU A 382 -22.83 11.25 3.24
CA GLU A 382 -21.39 11.58 3.22
C GLU A 382 -21.14 13.04 2.81
N ILE A 383 -21.95 13.59 1.88
CA ILE A 383 -21.92 15.01 1.54
C ILE A 383 -22.30 15.86 2.76
N GLU A 384 -23.37 15.48 3.48
CA GLU A 384 -23.82 16.22 4.67
C GLU A 384 -22.77 16.19 5.79
N GLU A 385 -22.21 15.01 6.08
CA GLU A 385 -21.15 14.82 7.07
C GLU A 385 -19.90 15.64 6.71
N THR A 386 -19.42 15.54 5.46
CA THR A 386 -18.24 16.27 5.01
C THR A 386 -18.43 17.78 5.15
N ILE A 387 -19.54 18.34 4.68
CA ILE A 387 -19.75 19.80 4.76
C ILE A 387 -19.87 20.25 6.23
N ASP A 388 -20.56 19.48 7.07
CA ASP A 388 -20.71 19.83 8.49
C ASP A 388 -19.38 19.77 9.25
N HIS A 389 -18.51 18.81 8.90
CA HIS A 389 -17.14 18.68 9.38
C HIS A 389 -16.30 19.91 9.00
N GLU A 390 -16.28 20.29 7.73
CA GLU A 390 -15.52 21.46 7.26
C GLU A 390 -16.03 22.79 7.83
N VAL A 391 -17.33 22.91 8.04
CA VAL A 391 -17.92 24.06 8.76
C VAL A 391 -17.47 24.09 10.21
N THR A 392 -17.30 22.93 10.84
CA THR A 392 -16.83 22.85 12.22
C THR A 392 -15.37 23.30 12.33
N HIS A 393 -14.49 22.90 11.40
CA HIS A 393 -13.13 23.45 11.26
C HIS A 393 -13.14 24.98 11.12
N HIS A 394 -14.00 25.52 10.26
CA HIS A 394 -14.12 26.98 10.12
C HIS A 394 -14.49 27.67 11.43
N LEU A 395 -15.49 27.16 12.15
CA LEU A 395 -15.93 27.73 13.41
C LEU A 395 -14.84 27.66 14.48
N HIS A 396 -14.08 26.57 14.52
CA HIS A 396 -12.94 26.40 15.41
C HIS A 396 -11.78 27.35 15.06
N HIS A 397 -11.47 27.50 13.78
CA HIS A 397 -10.50 28.49 13.31
C HIS A 397 -10.87 29.91 13.75
N LEU A 398 -12.15 30.30 13.63
CA LEU A 398 -12.63 31.59 14.13
C LEU A 398 -12.52 31.74 15.65
N ALA A 399 -12.58 30.63 16.39
CA ALA A 399 -12.35 30.61 17.84
C ALA A 399 -10.85 30.68 18.22
N GLY A 400 -9.94 30.54 17.25
CA GLY A 400 -8.49 30.63 17.43
C GLY A 400 -7.80 29.31 17.80
N SER A 401 -8.50 28.18 17.73
CA SER A 401 -7.93 26.85 17.94
C SER A 401 -8.78 25.80 17.23
N ASP A 402 -8.13 24.89 16.49
CA ASP A 402 -8.79 23.79 15.78
C ASP A 402 -8.45 22.42 16.38
N PRO A 403 -9.21 21.94 17.38
CA PRO A 403 -8.96 20.65 18.00
C PRO A 403 -9.23 19.47 17.07
N LEU A 404 -10.04 19.64 16.02
CA LEU A 404 -10.29 18.56 15.05
C LEU A 404 -9.05 18.32 14.20
N ASP A 405 -8.38 19.39 13.76
CA ASP A 405 -7.10 19.31 13.04
C ASP A 405 -6.02 18.61 13.89
N ASP A 406 -5.97 18.89 15.20
CA ASP A 406 -5.07 18.19 16.13
C ASP A 406 -5.41 16.68 16.22
N GLU A 407 -6.69 16.32 16.32
CA GLU A 407 -7.17 14.93 16.39
C GLU A 407 -6.85 14.14 15.09
N GLU A 408 -7.01 14.77 13.94
CA GLU A 408 -6.67 14.21 12.63
C GLU A 408 -5.17 13.95 12.49
N HIS A 409 -4.33 14.94 12.85
CA HIS A 409 -2.87 14.77 12.87
C HIS A 409 -2.43 13.65 13.84
N GLU A 410 -3.09 13.53 15.00
CA GLU A 410 -2.84 12.44 15.94
C GLU A 410 -3.23 11.07 15.35
N GLN A 411 -4.32 10.98 14.58
CA GLN A 411 -4.70 9.75 13.88
C GLN A 411 -3.69 9.37 12.80
N ILE A 412 -3.26 10.32 11.96
CA ILE A 412 -2.23 10.09 10.94
C ILE A 412 -0.94 9.61 11.60
N THR A 413 -0.52 10.26 12.70
CA THR A 413 0.66 9.87 13.47
C THR A 413 0.53 8.46 14.04
N ARG A 414 -0.64 8.11 14.60
CA ARG A 414 -0.92 6.76 15.11
C ARG A 414 -0.80 5.71 14.01
N GLU A 415 -1.37 5.97 12.82
CA GLU A 415 -1.30 5.04 11.70
C GLU A 415 0.14 4.89 11.16
N GLU A 416 0.91 5.98 11.08
CA GLU A 416 2.33 5.91 10.73
C GLU A 416 3.10 5.08 11.76
N LEU A 417 2.84 5.27 13.06
CA LEU A 417 3.47 4.51 14.14
C LEU A 417 3.14 3.00 14.04
N ARG A 418 1.90 2.63 13.75
CA ARG A 418 1.49 1.22 13.57
C ARG A 418 2.30 0.52 12.47
N ARG A 419 2.61 1.24 11.38
CA ARG A 419 3.34 0.69 10.23
C ARG A 419 4.85 0.72 10.40
N VAL A 420 5.38 1.83 10.89
CA VAL A 420 6.82 2.03 11.07
C VAL A 420 7.37 1.30 12.29
N GLY A 421 6.53 1.16 13.30
CA GLY A 421 6.95 0.70 14.61
C GLY A 421 7.45 1.86 15.47
N HIS A 422 7.20 1.76 16.78
CA HIS A 422 7.58 2.74 17.78
C HIS A 422 9.11 2.91 17.85
N ALA A 423 9.86 1.81 17.85
CA ALA A 423 11.32 1.87 17.94
C ALA A 423 11.95 2.61 16.75
N GLU A 424 11.51 2.34 15.52
CA GLU A 424 12.01 3.04 14.33
C GLU A 424 11.56 4.50 14.30
N ALA A 425 10.31 4.80 14.66
CA ALA A 425 9.84 6.19 14.75
C ALA A 425 10.68 7.01 15.75
N VAL A 426 11.00 6.44 16.92
CA VAL A 426 11.90 7.09 17.90
C VAL A 426 13.31 7.27 17.31
N ARG A 427 13.84 6.31 16.55
CA ARG A 427 15.13 6.46 15.87
C ARG A 427 15.10 7.56 14.81
N ARG A 428 13.99 7.73 14.07
CA ARG A 428 13.80 8.83 13.11
C ARG A 428 13.71 10.18 13.79
N ALA A 429 12.86 10.31 14.82
CA ALA A 429 12.72 11.54 15.60
C ALA A 429 14.06 11.99 16.20
N ARG A 430 14.85 11.06 16.77
CA ARG A 430 16.20 11.36 17.27
C ARG A 430 17.15 11.82 16.17
N ARG A 431 17.14 11.16 15.00
CA ARG A 431 17.96 11.58 13.84
C ARG A 431 17.55 12.96 13.31
N GLY A 432 16.25 13.24 13.24
CA GLY A 432 15.70 14.54 12.88
C GLY A 432 16.18 15.64 13.82
N ALA A 433 15.97 15.46 15.13
CA ALA A 433 16.43 16.41 16.14
C ALA A 433 17.94 16.67 16.08
N LEU A 434 18.76 15.63 15.85
CA LEU A 434 20.20 15.80 15.67
C LEU A 434 20.55 16.57 14.38
N SER A 435 19.82 16.33 13.30
CA SER A 435 19.97 17.07 12.04
C SER A 435 19.61 18.55 12.21
N ASP A 436 18.55 18.85 12.96
CA ASP A 436 18.10 20.21 13.23
C ASP A 436 19.10 20.96 14.10
N VAL A 437 19.64 20.31 15.14
CA VAL A 437 20.73 20.87 15.96
C VAL A 437 21.97 21.13 15.11
N ALA A 438 22.36 20.18 14.24
CA ALA A 438 23.49 20.36 13.35
C ALA A 438 23.25 21.48 12.32
N GLY A 439 22.03 21.60 11.81
CA GLY A 439 21.59 22.66 10.92
C GLY A 439 21.64 24.03 11.61
N PHE A 440 21.11 24.13 12.82
CA PHE A 440 21.17 25.33 13.65
C PHE A 440 22.61 25.75 13.94
N VAL A 441 23.47 24.83 14.38
CA VAL A 441 24.90 25.11 14.62
C VAL A 441 25.57 25.56 13.32
N ARG A 442 25.29 24.89 12.18
CA ARG A 442 25.83 25.29 10.87
C ARG A 442 25.36 26.68 10.43
N ALA A 443 24.12 27.06 10.74
CA ALA A 443 23.57 28.37 10.40
C ALA A 443 24.08 29.48 11.33
N THR A 444 24.25 29.19 12.63
CA THR A 444 24.55 30.19 13.65
C THR A 444 26.04 30.36 13.96
N TRP A 445 26.89 29.37 13.67
CA TRP A 445 28.33 29.49 13.96
C TRP A 445 29.01 30.72 13.33
N PRO A 446 28.66 31.22 12.12
CA PRO A 446 29.30 32.41 11.57
C PRO A 446 28.97 33.65 12.41
N ALA A 447 27.74 33.76 12.91
CA ALA A 447 27.33 34.86 13.77
C ALA A 447 28.08 34.82 15.11
N TRP A 448 28.25 33.63 15.68
CA TRP A 448 29.00 33.44 16.92
C TRP A 448 30.48 33.78 16.73
N LEU A 449 31.07 33.41 15.58
CA LEU A 449 32.42 33.78 15.21
C LEU A 449 32.56 35.31 15.09
N ILE A 450 31.63 35.98 14.41
CA ILE A 450 31.62 37.46 14.27
C ILE A 450 31.52 38.11 15.65
N ALA A 451 30.62 37.64 16.51
CA ALA A 451 30.46 38.16 17.87
C ALA A 451 31.73 37.94 18.71
N ALA A 452 32.36 36.77 18.61
CA ALA A 452 33.61 36.47 19.30
C ALA A 452 34.77 37.36 18.82
N VAL A 453 34.91 37.56 17.51
CA VAL A 453 35.91 38.48 16.93
C VAL A 453 35.64 39.92 17.36
N GLY A 454 34.38 40.37 17.29
CA GLY A 454 33.99 41.71 17.73
C GLY A 454 34.28 41.95 19.21
N THR A 455 33.99 40.96 20.07
CA THR A 455 34.29 41.02 21.51
C THR A 455 35.80 41.07 21.77
N ALA A 456 36.59 40.24 21.07
CA ALA A 456 38.04 40.24 21.19
C ALA A 456 38.67 41.59 20.76
N LEU A 457 38.18 42.16 19.65
CA LEU A 457 38.62 43.48 19.19
C LEU A 457 38.25 44.59 20.17
N ALA A 458 37.04 44.57 20.73
CA ALA A 458 36.60 45.53 21.74
C ALA A 458 37.44 45.46 23.03
N TRP A 459 37.75 44.24 23.49
CA TRP A 459 38.62 44.01 24.64
C TRP A 459 40.04 44.58 24.42
N CYS A 460 40.63 44.32 23.25
CA CYS A 460 41.95 44.85 22.88
C CYS A 460 41.97 46.38 22.76
N ALA A 461 40.86 47.02 22.38
CA ALA A 461 40.76 48.47 22.26
C ALA A 461 40.54 49.18 23.61
N GLY A 462 39.82 48.55 24.55
CA GLY A 462 39.50 49.09 25.88
C GLY A 462 40.56 48.85 26.96
N GLY A 463 41.56 48.00 26.72
CA GLY A 463 42.66 47.73 27.64
C GLY A 463 43.80 48.76 27.63
N ARG A 464 43.48 50.06 27.54
CA ARG A 464 44.44 51.16 27.76
C ARG A 464 44.12 51.94 29.02
#